data_AF-A0A8X7CVK5-F1
#
_entry.id   AF-A0A8X7CVK5-F1
#
_cell.length_a   1.000
_cell.length_b   1.000
_cell.length_c   1.000
_cell.angle_alpha   90.00
_cell.angle_beta   90.00
_cell.angle_gamma   90.00
#
_symmetry.space_group_name_H-M   'P 1'
#
loop_
_entity.id
_entity.type
_entity.pdbx_description
1 polymer ?
#
loop_
_entity_poly.entity_id
_entity_poly.type
_entity_poly.pdbx_seq_one_letter_code
_entity_poly.pdbx_strand_id
1 'polypeptide(L)'
;MKGFSNKIKKLVNKISSGPVVKKIFPILSSFFLILLFSFFVYKFVFGRAFFVARHIAFEVEQISNILKEVDDYCNILSIRADKNLIDFLTVKEFAGSEIGCLNLAYPKQWKGPYVPDNSTIQGKLFEIIKAADGYFVVPGDGVKLPNGKVMGKDVIITPQVPVGEMVAKDGLLSYKGIALAKKLDFKIGDWDFPPKTKEKVKKLDKSIEEFNEALPYT
;
A
#
# COMPACT_ATOMS: atom_id res chain seq x y z
N MET A 1 -4.46 -29.72 -59.37
CA MET A 1 -3.90 -29.20 -58.10
C MET A 1 -3.64 -30.24 -56.99
N LYS A 2 -4.36 -31.38 -56.90
CA LYS A 2 -4.14 -32.40 -55.82
C LYS A 2 -2.76 -33.11 -55.84
N GLY A 3 -2.11 -33.25 -56.99
CA GLY A 3 -0.82 -33.96 -57.12
C GLY A 3 0.40 -33.23 -56.56
N PHE A 4 0.41 -31.89 -56.58
CA PHE A 4 1.54 -31.08 -56.10
C PHE A 4 1.61 -31.08 -54.57
N SER A 5 0.45 -31.01 -53.89
CA SER A 5 0.32 -31.09 -52.43
C SER A 5 0.79 -32.45 -51.88
N ASN A 6 0.49 -33.55 -52.57
CA ASN A 6 0.96 -34.89 -52.16
C ASN A 6 2.48 -35.08 -52.31
N LYS A 7 3.11 -34.47 -53.32
CA LYS A 7 4.57 -34.48 -53.47
C LYS A 7 5.26 -33.69 -52.34
N ILE A 8 4.72 -32.52 -51.97
CA ILE A 8 5.24 -31.71 -50.87
C ILE A 8 5.10 -32.46 -49.54
N LYS A 9 3.94 -33.06 -49.25
CA LYS A 9 3.74 -33.87 -48.04
C LYS A 9 4.70 -35.05 -47.94
N LYS A 10 4.95 -35.77 -49.05
CA LYS A 10 5.94 -36.86 -49.08
C LYS A 10 7.37 -36.37 -48.85
N LEU A 11 7.74 -35.21 -49.39
CA LEU A 11 9.07 -34.63 -49.20
C LEU A 11 9.28 -34.20 -47.74
N VAL A 12 8.29 -33.52 -47.15
CA VAL A 12 8.31 -33.06 -45.75
C VAL A 12 8.37 -34.26 -44.80
N ASN A 13 7.58 -35.31 -45.04
CA ASN A 13 7.64 -36.53 -44.23
C ASN A 13 8.99 -37.25 -44.36
N LYS A 14 9.59 -37.33 -45.57
CA LYS A 14 10.89 -37.96 -45.79
C LYS A 14 12.04 -37.21 -45.11
N ILE A 15 11.96 -35.87 -45.06
CA ILE A 15 12.92 -35.01 -44.36
C ILE A 15 12.73 -35.14 -42.84
N SER A 16 11.48 -35.15 -42.34
CA SER A 16 11.15 -35.34 -40.92
C SER A 16 11.51 -36.73 -40.39
N SER A 17 11.43 -37.78 -41.22
CA SER A 17 11.65 -39.18 -40.80
C SER A 17 13.10 -39.65 -40.90
N GLY A 18 14.02 -38.82 -41.38
CA GLY A 18 15.43 -39.19 -41.54
C GLY A 18 16.10 -39.51 -40.18
N PRO A 19 16.97 -40.54 -40.10
CA PRO A 19 17.61 -40.93 -38.83
C PRO A 19 18.45 -39.80 -38.21
N VAL A 20 18.92 -38.86 -39.03
CA VAL A 20 19.65 -37.66 -38.61
C VAL A 20 18.70 -36.65 -37.94
N VAL A 21 17.52 -36.40 -38.51
CA VAL A 21 16.53 -35.46 -37.96
C VAL A 21 15.96 -35.96 -36.64
N LYS A 22 15.73 -37.27 -36.50
CA LYS A 22 15.32 -37.89 -35.22
C LYS A 22 16.36 -37.74 -34.10
N LYS A 23 17.65 -37.64 -34.42
CA LYS A 23 18.73 -37.43 -33.43
C LYS A 23 18.98 -35.96 -33.11
N ILE A 24 18.85 -35.07 -34.11
CA ILE A 24 19.10 -33.62 -33.93
C ILE A 24 17.93 -32.92 -33.25
N PHE A 25 16.69 -33.30 -33.55
CA PHE A 25 15.49 -32.67 -32.99
C PHE A 25 15.44 -32.65 -31.44
N PRO A 26 15.69 -33.75 -30.71
CA PRO A 26 15.68 -33.71 -29.25
C PRO A 26 16.79 -32.84 -28.68
N ILE A 27 17.97 -32.78 -29.33
CA ILE A 27 19.10 -31.93 -28.90
C ILE A 27 18.74 -30.45 -29.06
N LEU A 28 18.20 -30.08 -30.23
CA LEU A 28 17.80 -28.71 -30.52
C LEU A 28 16.65 -28.25 -29.60
N SER A 29 15.67 -29.13 -29.36
CA SER A 29 14.56 -28.89 -28.42
C SER A 29 15.06 -28.70 -26.98
N SER A 30 15.99 -29.55 -26.54
CA SER A 30 16.59 -29.45 -25.20
C SER A 30 17.37 -28.16 -25.02
N PHE A 31 18.17 -27.77 -26.03
CA PHE A 31 18.89 -26.50 -26.01
C PHE A 31 17.94 -25.30 -25.93
N PHE A 32 16.87 -25.30 -26.72
CA PHE A 32 15.87 -24.25 -26.70
C PHE A 32 15.15 -24.15 -25.34
N LEU A 33 14.83 -25.28 -24.72
CA LEU A 33 14.25 -25.35 -23.38
C LEU A 33 15.20 -24.79 -22.31
N ILE A 34 16.48 -25.15 -22.35
CA ILE A 34 17.50 -24.61 -21.42
C ILE A 34 17.62 -23.09 -21.58
N LEU A 35 17.59 -22.59 -22.82
CA LEU A 35 17.69 -21.16 -23.09
C LEU A 35 16.46 -20.40 -22.57
N LEU A 36 15.26 -20.91 -22.80
CA LEU A 36 14.02 -20.36 -22.24
C LEU A 36 14.01 -20.39 -20.72
N PHE A 37 14.44 -21.49 -20.12
CA PHE A 37 14.52 -21.63 -18.67
C PHE A 37 15.52 -20.65 -18.07
N SER A 38 16.69 -20.48 -18.70
CA SER A 38 17.71 -19.51 -18.27
C SER A 38 17.17 -18.08 -18.36
N PHE A 39 16.46 -17.75 -19.44
CA PHE A 39 15.80 -16.44 -19.59
C PHE A 39 14.71 -16.22 -18.54
N PHE A 40 13.92 -17.26 -18.24
CA PHE A 40 12.90 -17.21 -17.19
C PHE A 40 13.51 -16.98 -15.82
N VAL A 41 14.55 -17.75 -15.44
CA VAL A 41 15.26 -17.58 -14.17
C VAL A 41 15.87 -16.18 -14.09
N TYR A 42 16.50 -15.70 -15.16
CA TYR A 42 17.00 -14.33 -15.23
C TYR A 42 15.89 -13.32 -14.96
N LYS A 43 14.78 -13.38 -15.72
CA LYS A 43 13.65 -12.46 -15.54
C LYS A 43 13.04 -12.56 -14.14
N PHE A 44 12.96 -13.75 -13.57
CA PHE A 44 12.44 -13.96 -12.23
C PHE A 44 13.34 -13.35 -11.16
N VAL A 45 14.65 -13.62 -11.22
CA VAL A 45 15.63 -13.08 -10.26
C VAL A 45 15.69 -11.56 -10.32
N PHE A 46 15.77 -10.98 -11.52
CA PHE A 46 15.83 -9.52 -11.70
C PHE A 46 14.48 -8.82 -11.57
N GLY A 47 13.36 -9.57 -11.66
CA GLY A 47 12.00 -9.05 -11.51
C GLY A 47 11.54 -8.91 -10.06
N ARG A 48 12.09 -9.71 -9.13
CA ARG A 48 11.66 -9.76 -7.72
C ARG A 48 11.56 -8.39 -7.05
N ALA A 49 12.60 -7.55 -7.18
CA ALA A 49 12.63 -6.23 -6.56
C ALA A 49 11.47 -5.33 -7.04
N PHE A 50 11.08 -5.43 -8.30
CA PHE A 50 9.95 -4.67 -8.83
C PHE A 50 8.60 -5.15 -8.29
N PHE A 51 8.41 -6.46 -8.12
CA PHE A 51 7.21 -7.00 -7.47
C PHE A 51 7.11 -6.57 -6.00
N VAL A 52 8.22 -6.63 -5.26
CA VAL A 52 8.27 -6.12 -3.88
C VAL A 52 7.93 -4.64 -3.82
N ALA A 53 8.46 -3.82 -4.73
CA ALA A 53 8.14 -2.40 -4.83
C ALA A 53 6.64 -2.16 -5.03
N ARG A 54 6.03 -2.87 -5.99
CA ARG A 54 4.59 -2.76 -6.26
C ARG A 54 3.74 -3.22 -5.08
N HIS A 55 4.14 -4.27 -4.39
CA HIS A 55 3.41 -4.77 -3.24
C HIS A 55 3.49 -3.77 -2.07
N ILE A 56 4.68 -3.25 -1.75
CA ILE A 56 4.83 -2.19 -0.74
C ILE A 56 3.96 -0.99 -1.10
N ALA A 57 4.05 -0.50 -2.34
CA ALA A 57 3.27 0.65 -2.80
C ALA A 57 1.77 0.45 -2.67
N PHE A 58 1.29 -0.77 -2.95
CA PHE A 58 -0.12 -1.13 -2.78
C PHE A 58 -0.52 -1.11 -1.30
N GLU A 59 0.26 -1.72 -0.42
CA GLU A 59 -0.04 -1.76 1.02
C GLU A 59 -0.03 -0.37 1.66
N VAL A 60 0.96 0.48 1.37
CA VAL A 60 0.99 1.85 1.93
C VAL A 60 -0.17 2.70 1.43
N GLU A 61 -0.64 2.48 0.20
CA GLU A 61 -1.84 3.16 -0.34
C GLU A 61 -3.11 2.68 0.37
N GLN A 62 -3.28 1.37 0.56
CA GLN A 62 -4.43 0.80 1.26
C GLN A 62 -4.49 1.30 2.71
N ILE A 63 -3.37 1.25 3.43
CA ILE A 63 -3.28 1.75 4.80
C ILE A 63 -3.59 3.24 4.85
N SER A 64 -3.04 4.04 3.93
CA SER A 64 -3.31 5.48 3.88
C SER A 64 -4.80 5.78 3.68
N ASN A 65 -5.47 5.02 2.82
CA ASN A 65 -6.91 5.17 2.57
C ASN A 65 -7.74 4.77 3.79
N ILE A 66 -7.35 3.69 4.49
CA ILE A 66 -8.00 3.28 5.74
C ILE A 66 -7.83 4.35 6.81
N LEU A 67 -6.63 4.91 6.98
CA LEU A 67 -6.37 5.97 7.96
C LEU A 67 -7.17 7.24 7.65
N LYS A 68 -7.36 7.56 6.37
CA LYS A 68 -8.25 8.64 5.93
C LYS A 68 -9.70 8.35 6.28
N GLU A 69 -10.17 7.12 6.07
CA GLU A 69 -11.51 6.71 6.48
C GLU A 69 -11.68 6.80 8.01
N VAL A 70 -10.68 6.38 8.78
CA VAL A 70 -10.66 6.53 10.23
C VAL A 70 -10.74 8.01 10.62
N ASP A 71 -10.00 8.89 9.93
CA ASP A 71 -10.08 10.33 10.16
C ASP A 71 -11.47 10.89 9.86
N ASP A 72 -12.07 10.52 8.73
CA ASP A 72 -13.39 10.99 8.30
C ASP A 72 -14.51 10.68 9.33
N TYR A 73 -14.43 9.55 10.03
CA TYR A 73 -15.45 9.14 11.02
C TYR A 73 -15.06 9.44 12.46
N CYS A 74 -13.80 9.22 12.83
CA CYS A 74 -13.35 9.27 14.21
C CYS A 74 -12.59 10.56 14.55
N ASN A 75 -12.13 11.32 13.55
CA ASN A 75 -11.24 12.48 13.66
C ASN A 75 -9.97 12.18 14.47
N ILE A 76 -8.83 12.06 13.78
CA ILE A 76 -7.54 11.75 14.40
C ILE A 76 -6.96 13.03 15.01
N LEU A 77 -7.03 13.13 16.33
CA LEU A 77 -6.54 14.29 17.08
C LEU A 77 -5.02 14.33 17.17
N SER A 78 -4.39 13.18 17.41
CA SER A 78 -2.94 13.10 17.55
C SER A 78 -2.43 11.68 17.34
N ILE A 79 -1.17 11.58 16.98
CA ILE A 79 -0.41 10.32 16.91
C ILE A 79 0.66 10.36 18.00
N ARG A 80 0.68 9.35 18.88
CA ARG A 80 1.36 9.40 20.19
C ARG A 80 2.88 9.64 20.09
N ALA A 81 3.58 8.92 19.22
CA ALA A 81 5.03 9.05 19.05
C ALA A 81 5.40 9.50 17.63
N ASP A 82 6.68 9.83 17.43
CA ASP A 82 7.21 10.18 16.11
C ASP A 82 7.27 8.97 15.16
N LYS A 83 7.28 7.75 15.72
CA LYS A 83 7.29 6.49 14.97
C LYS A 83 6.41 5.48 15.71
N ASN A 84 5.44 4.88 15.02
CA ASN A 84 4.50 3.94 15.62
C ASN A 84 4.19 2.80 14.67
N LEU A 85 4.07 1.60 15.20
CA LEU A 85 3.63 0.42 14.45
C LEU A 85 2.11 0.52 14.17
N ILE A 86 1.70 -0.01 13.03
CA ILE A 86 0.29 -0.14 12.65
C ILE A 86 -0.17 -1.56 13.02
N ASP A 87 -0.55 -1.75 14.27
CA ASP A 87 -1.00 -3.03 14.85
C ASP A 87 -2.49 -3.04 15.23
N PHE A 88 -3.21 -1.98 14.92
CA PHE A 88 -4.55 -1.70 15.46
C PHE A 88 -5.69 -1.76 14.44
N LEU A 89 -5.40 -2.01 13.15
CA LEU A 89 -6.43 -2.00 12.09
C LEU A 89 -7.38 -3.21 12.15
N THR A 90 -7.00 -4.26 12.89
CA THR A 90 -7.79 -5.47 13.14
C THR A 90 -8.71 -5.36 14.36
N VAL A 91 -8.66 -4.25 15.09
CA VAL A 91 -9.46 -4.06 16.31
C VAL A 91 -10.93 -3.83 15.94
N LYS A 92 -11.82 -4.62 16.54
CA LYS A 92 -13.27 -4.51 16.33
C LYS A 92 -13.89 -3.40 17.18
N GLU A 93 -13.56 -3.42 18.47
CA GLU A 93 -14.09 -2.50 19.47
C GLU A 93 -13.00 -2.21 20.49
N PHE A 94 -13.04 -1.01 21.07
CA PHE A 94 -12.14 -0.59 22.14
C PHE A 94 -12.86 0.41 23.04
N ALA A 95 -12.34 0.59 24.25
CA ALA A 95 -12.84 1.57 25.20
C ALA A 95 -11.86 2.74 25.32
N GLY A 96 -12.38 3.96 25.51
CA GLY A 96 -11.57 5.18 25.61
C GLY A 96 -11.44 5.90 24.27
N SER A 97 -10.52 6.87 24.20
CA SER A 97 -10.23 7.66 23.00
C SER A 97 -9.01 7.16 22.23
N GLU A 98 -8.32 6.13 22.74
CA GLU A 98 -7.04 5.69 22.20
C GLU A 98 -7.14 4.29 21.60
N ILE A 99 -6.56 4.13 20.41
CA ILE A 99 -6.44 2.86 19.71
C ILE A 99 -5.06 2.77 19.04
N GLY A 100 -4.26 1.81 19.49
CA GLY A 100 -2.86 1.71 19.07
C GLY A 100 -2.09 3.00 19.38
N CYS A 101 -1.72 3.72 18.33
CA CYS A 101 -1.03 5.01 18.42
C CYS A 101 -1.92 6.23 18.16
N LEU A 102 -3.19 6.04 17.83
CA LEU A 102 -4.12 7.10 17.48
C LEU A 102 -4.90 7.55 18.72
N ASN A 103 -5.05 8.86 18.87
CA ASN A 103 -6.04 9.47 19.75
C ASN A 103 -7.17 10.04 18.90
N LEU A 104 -8.40 9.63 19.19
CA LEU A 104 -9.59 9.87 18.37
C LEU A 104 -10.58 10.77 19.12
N ALA A 105 -11.18 11.73 18.42
CA ALA A 105 -12.21 12.58 19.00
C ALA A 105 -13.55 11.83 19.19
N TYR A 106 -13.87 10.95 18.24
CA TYR A 106 -15.12 10.20 18.18
C TYR A 106 -14.87 8.68 18.13
N PRO A 107 -14.30 8.07 19.19
CA PRO A 107 -13.99 6.65 19.22
C PRO A 107 -15.23 5.76 19.05
N LYS A 108 -16.42 6.23 19.43
CA LYS A 108 -17.70 5.53 19.23
C LYS A 108 -18.11 5.37 17.76
N GLN A 109 -17.50 6.11 16.84
CA GLN A 109 -17.74 6.00 15.40
C GLN A 109 -16.79 5.01 14.73
N TRP A 110 -15.96 4.29 15.49
CA TRP A 110 -15.06 3.28 14.96
C TRP A 110 -15.83 2.19 14.22
N LYS A 111 -15.43 1.93 12.98
CA LYS A 111 -16.06 0.93 12.09
C LYS A 111 -15.25 -0.34 11.91
N GLY A 112 -14.14 -0.47 12.64
CA GLY A 112 -13.24 -1.61 12.49
C GLY A 112 -13.93 -2.95 12.81
N PRO A 113 -13.29 -4.07 12.45
CA PRO A 113 -11.94 -4.17 11.90
C PRO A 113 -11.91 -3.73 10.44
N TYR A 114 -10.89 -2.96 10.05
CA TYR A 114 -10.74 -2.47 8.67
C TYR A 114 -10.03 -3.49 7.78
N VAL A 115 -9.22 -4.38 8.38
CA VAL A 115 -8.51 -5.47 7.71
C VAL A 115 -8.65 -6.75 8.53
N PRO A 116 -8.62 -7.93 7.89
CA PRO A 116 -8.66 -9.20 8.61
C PRO A 116 -7.40 -9.44 9.45
N ASP A 117 -6.24 -9.04 8.92
CA ASP A 117 -4.93 -9.16 9.55
C ASP A 117 -4.11 -7.88 9.32
N ASN A 118 -3.21 -7.54 10.25
CA ASN A 118 -2.34 -6.37 10.08
C ASN A 118 -1.34 -6.62 8.94
N SER A 119 -1.26 -5.68 8.00
CA SER A 119 -0.34 -5.75 6.86
C SER A 119 1.11 -5.85 7.35
N THR A 120 1.86 -6.80 6.79
CA THR A 120 3.29 -6.95 7.05
C THR A 120 4.06 -7.16 5.75
N ILE A 121 5.31 -6.70 5.74
CA ILE A 121 6.28 -6.99 4.69
C ILE A 121 7.52 -7.59 5.32
N GLN A 122 7.95 -8.77 4.85
CA GLN A 122 9.08 -9.51 5.43
C GLN A 122 8.89 -9.79 6.95
N GLY A 123 7.65 -9.98 7.40
CA GLY A 123 7.31 -10.22 8.81
C GLY A 123 7.42 -8.99 9.71
N LYS A 124 7.54 -7.79 9.14
CA LYS A 124 7.54 -6.50 9.85
C LYS A 124 6.28 -5.73 9.52
N LEU A 125 5.67 -5.12 10.54
CA LEU A 125 4.50 -4.25 10.38
C LEU A 125 4.89 -2.97 9.63
N PHE A 126 3.91 -2.34 9.01
CA PHE A 126 4.06 -0.97 8.54
C PHE A 126 4.03 0.01 9.72
N GLU A 127 4.59 1.20 9.51
CA GLU A 127 4.72 2.24 10.52
C GLU A 127 4.11 3.56 10.05
N ILE A 128 3.58 4.33 10.99
CA ILE A 128 3.29 5.75 10.80
C ILE A 128 4.44 6.55 11.41
N ILE A 129 5.05 7.41 10.60
CA ILE A 129 6.18 8.24 11.02
C ILE A 129 5.87 9.71 10.81
N LYS A 130 6.23 10.53 11.79
CA LYS A 130 6.27 11.98 11.72
C LYS A 130 7.57 12.43 11.07
N ALA A 131 7.45 13.20 10.00
CA ALA A 131 8.54 13.80 9.23
C ALA A 131 8.42 15.33 9.26
N ALA A 132 9.42 16.02 8.71
CA ALA A 132 9.42 17.48 8.65
C ALA A 132 8.24 18.04 7.83
N ASP A 133 7.82 17.29 6.80
CA ASP A 133 6.80 17.67 5.85
C ASP A 133 5.43 16.98 6.08
N GLY A 134 5.24 16.28 7.20
CA GLY A 134 3.96 15.70 7.61
C GLY A 134 4.07 14.28 8.13
N TYR A 135 2.96 13.54 8.13
CA TYR A 135 2.92 12.14 8.53
C TYR A 135 2.93 11.22 7.32
N PHE A 136 3.64 10.10 7.43
CA PHE A 136 3.83 9.14 6.35
C PHE A 136 3.59 7.72 6.85
N VAL A 137 3.00 6.90 5.98
CA VAL A 137 3.00 5.44 6.11
C VAL A 137 4.22 4.91 5.39
N VAL A 138 5.02 4.11 6.09
CA VAL A 138 6.26 3.53 5.58
C VAL A 138 6.37 2.04 5.94
N PRO A 139 7.21 1.26 5.24
CA PRO A 139 7.60 -0.07 5.70
C PRO A 139 8.35 0.03 7.03
N GLY A 140 8.08 -0.90 7.95
CA GLY A 140 8.71 -0.86 9.28
C GLY A 140 10.21 -1.11 9.28
N ASP A 141 10.84 -0.85 10.43
CA ASP A 141 12.28 -1.01 10.59
C ASP A 141 12.76 -2.46 10.34
N GLY A 142 13.91 -2.58 9.69
CA GLY A 142 14.51 -3.86 9.29
C GLY A 142 14.01 -4.41 7.95
N VAL A 143 13.00 -3.79 7.32
CA VAL A 143 12.56 -4.18 5.97
C VAL A 143 13.64 -3.85 4.94
N LYS A 144 14.03 -4.84 4.14
CA LYS A 144 14.94 -4.62 3.01
C LYS A 144 14.15 -4.13 1.79
N LEU A 145 14.42 -2.91 1.37
CA LEU A 145 13.79 -2.27 0.23
C LEU A 145 14.30 -2.84 -1.10
N PRO A 146 13.52 -2.67 -2.19
CA PRO A 146 13.90 -3.05 -3.55
C PRO A 146 15.23 -2.46 -4.07
N ASN A 147 15.62 -1.29 -3.57
CA ASN A 147 16.90 -0.65 -3.88
C ASN A 147 18.08 -1.21 -3.05
N GLY A 148 17.83 -2.24 -2.24
CA GLY A 148 18.83 -2.93 -1.41
C GLY A 148 19.07 -2.28 -0.04
N LYS A 149 18.50 -1.10 0.23
CA LYS A 149 18.61 -0.37 1.50
C LYS A 149 17.70 -0.99 2.56
N VAL A 150 18.04 -0.82 3.83
CA VAL A 150 17.27 -1.34 4.97
C VAL A 150 16.67 -0.19 5.79
N MET A 151 15.36 -0.26 6.04
CA MET A 151 14.63 0.68 6.92
C MET A 151 15.21 0.66 8.33
N GLY A 152 15.38 1.84 8.94
CA GLY A 152 15.92 1.99 10.30
C GLY A 152 17.44 1.83 10.40
N LYS A 153 18.13 1.44 9.32
CA LYS A 153 19.60 1.33 9.25
C LYS A 153 20.19 2.23 8.18
N ASP A 154 19.82 1.99 6.92
CA ASP A 154 20.29 2.80 5.78
C ASP A 154 19.33 3.95 5.46
N VAL A 155 18.05 3.77 5.80
CA VAL A 155 16.99 4.76 5.64
C VAL A 155 16.47 5.11 7.02
N ILE A 156 16.97 6.22 7.57
CA ILE A 156 16.59 6.71 8.90
C ILE A 156 15.69 7.91 8.71
N ILE A 157 14.47 7.82 9.23
CA ILE A 157 13.49 8.90 9.20
C ILE A 157 13.36 9.45 10.61
N THR A 158 13.61 10.74 10.75
CA THR A 158 13.38 11.51 11.99
C THR A 158 12.43 12.67 11.68
N PRO A 159 11.84 13.33 12.71
CA PRO A 159 10.95 14.47 12.50
C PRO A 159 11.55 15.65 11.74
N GLN A 160 12.87 15.68 11.54
CA GLN A 160 13.58 16.74 10.82
C GLN A 160 13.85 16.39 9.35
N VAL A 161 13.65 15.12 8.96
CA VAL A 161 13.91 14.66 7.59
C VAL A 161 12.68 14.93 6.71
N PRO A 162 12.84 15.57 5.54
CA PRO A 162 11.75 15.73 4.57
C PRO A 162 11.54 14.42 3.81
N VAL A 163 10.53 13.64 4.21
CA VAL A 163 10.28 12.31 3.61
C VAL A 163 9.74 12.45 2.20
N GLY A 164 9.05 13.54 1.85
CA GLY A 164 8.59 13.80 0.49
C GLY A 164 9.70 13.73 -0.56
N GLU A 165 10.90 14.22 -0.25
CA GLU A 165 12.07 14.12 -1.15
C GLU A 165 12.57 12.68 -1.29
N MET A 166 12.47 11.90 -0.22
CA MET A 166 12.85 10.48 -0.23
C MET A 166 11.89 9.64 -1.09
N VAL A 167 10.63 10.04 -1.20
CA VAL A 167 9.60 9.36 -2.00
C VAL A 167 9.62 9.79 -3.47
N ALA A 168 10.25 10.93 -3.78
CA ALA A 168 10.38 11.45 -5.13
C ALA A 168 11.10 10.46 -6.07
N LYS A 169 11.01 10.71 -7.38
CA LYS A 169 11.69 9.89 -8.38
C LYS A 169 13.19 9.82 -8.06
N ASP A 170 13.71 8.60 -7.96
CA ASP A 170 15.11 8.29 -7.59
C ASP A 170 15.49 8.57 -6.11
N GLY A 171 14.51 8.87 -5.25
CA GLY A 171 14.71 8.98 -3.81
C GLY A 171 14.90 7.64 -3.09
N LEU A 172 15.32 7.69 -1.83
CA LEU A 172 15.64 6.50 -1.01
C LEU A 172 14.44 5.59 -0.74
N LEU A 173 13.23 6.14 -0.77
CA LEU A 173 11.93 5.46 -0.66
C LEU A 173 11.22 5.39 -2.02
N SER A 174 12.00 5.32 -3.10
CA SER A 174 11.50 5.13 -4.46
C SER A 174 12.25 4.00 -5.15
N TYR A 175 11.54 3.23 -5.98
CA TYR A 175 12.16 2.22 -6.84
C TYR A 175 11.54 2.23 -8.22
N LYS A 176 12.34 2.55 -9.25
CA LYS A 176 11.88 2.68 -10.64
C LYS A 176 10.65 3.58 -10.79
N GLY A 177 10.61 4.68 -10.03
CA GLY A 177 9.50 5.65 -10.02
C GLY A 177 8.28 5.22 -9.19
N ILE A 178 8.35 4.08 -8.48
CA ILE A 178 7.31 3.65 -7.55
C ILE A 178 7.66 4.16 -6.15
N ALA A 179 6.78 4.98 -5.59
CA ALA A 179 6.83 5.41 -4.20
C ALA A 179 6.63 4.22 -3.25
N LEU A 180 7.52 4.07 -2.27
CA LEU A 180 7.46 3.02 -1.26
C LEU A 180 6.90 3.51 0.09
N ALA A 181 6.50 4.77 0.15
CA ALA A 181 5.84 5.40 1.29
C ALA A 181 4.77 6.36 0.78
N LYS A 182 3.77 6.63 1.62
CA LYS A 182 2.64 7.49 1.28
C LYS A 182 2.42 8.53 2.36
N LYS A 183 2.26 9.80 1.94
CA LYS A 183 1.91 10.89 2.83
C LYS A 183 0.43 10.78 3.21
N LEU A 184 0.13 10.98 4.50
CA LEU A 184 -1.25 11.13 4.98
C LEU A 184 -1.76 12.52 4.57
N ASP A 185 -2.86 12.57 3.82
CA ASP A 185 -3.39 13.77 3.16
C ASP A 185 -4.51 14.46 3.96
N PHE A 186 -4.69 14.12 5.24
CA PHE A 186 -5.69 14.68 6.14
C PHE A 186 -5.05 15.48 7.29
N LYS A 187 -5.85 16.35 7.92
CA LYS A 187 -5.39 17.26 8.97
C LYS A 187 -5.49 16.59 10.35
N ILE A 188 -4.38 16.11 10.87
CA ILE A 188 -4.30 15.62 12.24
C ILE A 188 -4.44 16.79 13.21
N GLY A 189 -5.30 16.64 14.22
CA GLY A 189 -5.54 17.68 15.23
C GLY A 189 -6.53 18.75 14.80
N ASP A 190 -7.40 18.45 13.83
CA ASP A 190 -8.50 19.34 13.48
C ASP A 190 -9.57 19.31 14.59
N TRP A 191 -9.50 20.28 15.50
CA TRP A 191 -10.52 20.47 16.54
C TRP A 191 -11.78 21.16 16.01
N ASP A 192 -11.72 21.70 14.79
CA ASP A 192 -12.83 22.35 14.09
C ASP A 192 -13.65 21.36 13.24
N PHE A 193 -13.27 20.07 13.27
CA PHE A 193 -14.03 18.97 12.69
C PHE A 193 -15.44 18.98 13.31
N PRO A 194 -16.48 19.29 12.54
CA PRO A 194 -17.74 19.60 13.17
C PRO A 194 -18.47 18.30 13.54
N PRO A 195 -19.36 18.32 14.55
CA PRO A 195 -20.58 17.55 14.44
C PRO A 195 -21.51 18.28 13.45
N LYS A 196 -21.19 18.32 12.14
CA LYS A 196 -22.12 18.85 11.12
C LYS A 196 -23.10 17.76 10.70
N THR A 197 -23.89 17.26 11.65
CA THR A 197 -25.27 16.92 11.28
C THR A 197 -26.01 18.24 11.24
N LYS A 198 -26.33 18.74 10.04
CA LYS A 198 -27.16 19.94 9.83
C LYS A 198 -28.45 19.93 10.69
N GLU A 199 -28.91 18.75 11.11
CA GLU A 199 -30.02 18.57 12.06
C GLU A 199 -29.74 19.01 13.50
N LYS A 200 -28.53 18.79 14.05
CA LYS A 200 -28.24 19.17 15.45
C LYS A 200 -28.11 20.68 15.62
N VAL A 201 -27.52 21.36 14.63
CA VAL A 201 -27.46 22.83 14.59
C VAL A 201 -28.87 23.40 14.44
N LYS A 202 -29.69 22.88 13.51
CA LYS A 202 -31.09 23.30 13.39
C LYS A 202 -31.94 23.06 14.65
N LYS A 203 -31.71 21.95 15.37
CA LYS A 203 -32.40 21.69 16.65
C LYS A 203 -31.95 22.67 17.73
N LEU A 204 -30.66 23.00 17.79
CA LEU A 204 -30.13 23.97 18.75
C LEU A 204 -30.66 25.37 18.46
N ASP A 205 -30.64 25.81 17.19
CA ASP A 205 -31.18 27.10 16.75
C ASP A 205 -32.67 27.21 17.10
N LYS A 206 -33.44 26.15 16.82
CA LYS A 206 -34.86 26.09 17.16
C LYS A 206 -35.12 26.13 18.67
N SER A 207 -34.30 25.45 19.47
CA SER A 207 -34.43 25.50 20.94
C SER A 207 -34.03 26.87 21.52
N ILE A 208 -33.11 27.59 20.88
CA ILE A 208 -32.74 28.97 21.27
C ILE A 208 -33.85 29.94 20.88
N GLU A 209 -34.46 29.78 19.71
CA GLU A 209 -35.66 30.55 19.29
C GLU A 209 -36.84 30.32 20.24
N GLU A 210 -37.18 29.06 20.54
CA GLU A 210 -38.24 28.70 21.48
C GLU A 210 -37.96 29.23 22.90
N PHE A 211 -36.68 29.25 23.34
CA PHE A 211 -36.29 29.83 24.62
C PHE A 211 -36.43 31.36 24.64
N ASN A 212 -36.04 32.04 23.57
CA ASN A 212 -36.17 33.50 23.46
C ASN A 212 -37.63 33.96 23.37
N GLU A 213 -38.50 33.19 22.70
CA GLU A 213 -39.95 33.45 22.65
C GLU A 213 -40.64 33.17 24.00
N ALA A 214 -40.12 32.23 24.79
CA ALA A 214 -40.65 31.88 26.11
C ALA A 214 -40.21 32.84 27.23
N LEU A 215 -39.24 33.73 26.98
CA LEU A 215 -38.86 34.76 27.94
C LEU A 215 -39.73 36.01 27.77
N PRO A 216 -40.54 36.39 28.78
CA PRO A 216 -41.35 37.60 28.72
C PRO A 216 -40.45 38.81 28.97
N TYR A 217 -39.77 39.30 27.93
CA TYR A 217 -39.26 40.66 27.93
C TYR A 217 -40.30 41.57 27.25
N THR A 218 -41.27 41.98 28.06
CA THR A 218 -42.02 43.24 27.94
C THR A 218 -41.81 44.03 29.20
#